data_AF-A0A928I069-F1
#
_entry.id   AF-A0A928I069-F1
#
_cell.length_a   1.000
_cell.length_b   1.000
_cell.length_c   1.000
_cell.angle_alpha   90.00
_cell.angle_beta   90.00
_cell.angle_gamma   90.00
#
_symmetry.space_group_name_H-M   'P 1'
#
loop_
_entity.id
_entity.type
_entity.pdbx_description
1 polymer ?
#
loop_
_entity_poly.entity_id
_entity_poly.type
_entity_poly.pdbx_seq_one_letter_code
_entity_poly.pdbx_strand_id
1 'polypeptide(L)'
;MQLFGNRRNTHRRGNLSPLTIVLICAGAALLLTVIIGLMLNVWLDDEAYERLTTGEKAEEETTKTDKSYTRDIHADAYVFGEEAESFWESLAEVSVTLNTPTGQLNYTSEVATYLGATSVSEQVLYDAMEEVHLFTGFVSGVFYPQALYQEGADLQYAIAAQECALMKEFLHAGGNEILLCGIPFAQTDTASILRYVRQIKAMAGDEPVGVAIPLALARADGSWALLESLAKECDFLAIDLTEATSVGGAEQILTDAQYYIQQYDMRVVLSEQQEELIFAVHTYPDVQIITHYAPALPPTPDVPIQ
;
A
#
# COMPACT_ATOMS: atom_id res chain seq x y z
N MET A 1 -9.55 -50.81 -72.68
CA MET A 1 -9.38 -49.38 -72.36
C MET A 1 -10.74 -48.84 -71.97
N GLN A 2 -11.07 -48.89 -70.67
CA GLN A 2 -10.96 -47.80 -69.68
C GLN A 2 -11.79 -46.56 -70.07
N LEU A 3 -12.95 -46.38 -69.41
CA LEU A 3 -13.25 -45.40 -68.34
C LEU A 3 -13.71 -44.05 -68.96
N PHE A 4 -14.78 -43.36 -68.55
CA PHE A 4 -15.25 -43.02 -67.20
C PHE A 4 -16.76 -42.75 -67.20
N GLY A 5 -17.46 -43.33 -66.23
CA GLY A 5 -18.81 -42.93 -65.84
C GLY A 5 -18.77 -41.63 -65.05
N ASN A 6 -19.50 -40.61 -65.51
CA ASN A 6 -19.58 -39.31 -64.88
C ASN A 6 -20.63 -39.37 -63.74
N ARG A 7 -20.24 -39.84 -62.55
CA ARG A 7 -21.06 -39.73 -61.33
C ARG A 7 -20.94 -38.31 -60.79
N ARG A 8 -21.98 -37.50 -61.02
CA ARG A 8 -22.18 -36.23 -60.30
C ARG A 8 -22.48 -36.55 -58.83
N ASN A 9 -21.49 -36.34 -57.97
CA ASN A 9 -21.68 -36.33 -56.53
C ASN A 9 -22.50 -35.09 -56.15
N THR A 10 -23.78 -35.30 -55.84
CA THR A 10 -24.60 -34.32 -55.12
C THR A 10 -24.06 -34.20 -53.69
N HIS A 11 -23.43 -33.08 -53.37
CA HIS A 11 -23.17 -32.69 -51.98
C HIS A 11 -24.50 -32.54 -51.24
N ARG A 12 -24.85 -33.54 -50.43
CA ARG A 12 -25.88 -33.38 -49.39
C ARG A 12 -25.33 -32.40 -48.35
N ARG A 13 -25.77 -31.14 -48.41
CA ARG A 13 -25.74 -30.24 -47.25
C ARG A 13 -26.71 -30.83 -46.23
N GLY A 14 -26.19 -31.57 -45.26
CA GLY A 14 -26.93 -31.93 -44.07
C GLY A 14 -27.13 -30.66 -43.24
N ASN A 15 -28.34 -30.12 -43.25
CA ASN A 15 -28.70 -29.06 -42.31
C ASN A 15 -28.68 -29.69 -40.91
N LEU A 16 -27.78 -29.20 -40.06
CA LEU A 16 -27.75 -29.57 -38.65
C LEU A 16 -29.09 -29.20 -38.02
N SER A 17 -29.67 -30.13 -37.26
CA SER A 17 -30.94 -29.86 -36.58
C SER A 17 -30.73 -28.74 -35.55
N PRO A 18 -31.73 -27.87 -35.31
CA PRO A 18 -31.64 -26.82 -34.29
C PRO A 18 -31.22 -27.35 -32.91
N LEU A 19 -31.65 -28.58 -32.58
CA LEU A 19 -31.33 -29.26 -31.33
C LEU A 19 -29.85 -29.64 -31.24
N THR A 20 -29.22 -29.97 -32.36
CA THR A 20 -27.78 -30.24 -32.45
C THR A 20 -26.96 -28.96 -32.25
N ILE A 21 -27.42 -27.83 -32.77
CA ILE A 21 -26.76 -26.52 -32.58
C ILE A 21 -26.82 -26.11 -31.11
N VAL A 22 -27.98 -26.25 -30.46
CA VAL A 22 -28.14 -25.95 -29.02
C VAL A 22 -27.23 -26.83 -28.16
N LEU A 23 -27.12 -28.13 -28.47
CA LEU A 23 -26.23 -29.05 -27.77
C LEU A 23 -24.75 -28.66 -27.91
N ILE A 24 -24.33 -28.22 -29.11
CA ILE A 24 -22.96 -27.75 -29.35
C ILE A 24 -22.69 -26.46 -28.58
N CYS A 25 -23.63 -25.50 -28.59
CA CYS A 25 -23.48 -24.25 -27.83
C CYS A 25 -23.46 -24.49 -26.32
N ALA A 26 -24.31 -25.37 -25.80
CA ALA A 26 -24.32 -25.74 -24.38
C ALA A 26 -23.01 -26.46 -23.97
N GLY A 27 -22.52 -27.37 -24.81
CA GLY A 27 -21.23 -28.03 -24.61
C GLY A 27 -20.05 -27.05 -24.63
N ALA A 28 -20.06 -26.09 -25.54
CA ALA A 28 -19.05 -25.04 -25.62
C ALA A 28 -19.09 -24.10 -24.40
N ALA A 29 -20.28 -23.74 -23.92
CA ALA A 29 -20.44 -22.91 -22.72
C ALA A 29 -19.93 -23.62 -21.46
N LEU A 30 -20.20 -24.93 -21.33
CA LEU A 30 -19.68 -25.76 -20.24
C LEU A 30 -18.15 -25.88 -20.30
N LEU A 31 -17.59 -26.10 -21.49
CA LEU A 31 -16.14 -26.12 -21.68
C LEU A 31 -15.50 -24.79 -21.32
N LEU A 32 -16.13 -23.67 -21.71
CA LEU A 32 -15.64 -22.34 -21.38
C LEU A 32 -15.68 -22.10 -19.86
N THR A 33 -16.73 -22.52 -19.16
CA THR A 33 -16.81 -22.38 -17.70
C THR A 33 -15.77 -23.25 -16.98
N VAL A 34 -15.52 -24.47 -17.46
CA VAL A 34 -14.46 -25.33 -16.92
C VAL A 34 -13.07 -24.74 -17.19
N ILE A 35 -12.83 -24.19 -18.37
CA ILE A 35 -11.56 -23.55 -18.73
C ILE A 35 -11.35 -22.29 -17.88
N ILE A 36 -12.37 -21.44 -17.73
CA ILE A 36 -12.30 -20.25 -16.87
C ILE A 36 -12.08 -20.67 -15.42
N GLY A 37 -12.77 -21.71 -14.92
CA GLY A 37 -12.56 -22.25 -13.58
C GLY A 37 -11.15 -22.77 -13.37
N LEU A 38 -10.58 -23.49 -14.35
CA LEU A 38 -9.20 -23.96 -14.30
C LEU A 38 -8.19 -22.81 -14.41
N MET A 39 -8.45 -21.79 -15.24
CA MET A 39 -7.59 -20.62 -15.33
C MET A 39 -7.63 -19.80 -14.04
N LEU A 40 -8.81 -19.63 -13.44
CA LEU A 40 -8.94 -19.01 -12.11
C LEU A 40 -8.24 -19.83 -11.03
N ASN A 41 -8.28 -21.16 -11.11
CA ASN A 41 -7.55 -22.04 -10.16
C ASN A 41 -6.03 -22.09 -10.40
N VAL A 42 -5.55 -21.69 -11.58
CA VAL A 42 -4.12 -21.55 -11.88
C VAL A 42 -3.64 -20.13 -11.57
N TRP A 43 -4.52 -19.13 -11.67
CA TRP A 43 -4.25 -17.74 -11.31
C TRP A 43 -4.40 -17.45 -9.82
N LEU A 44 -5.27 -18.19 -9.13
CA LEU A 44 -5.21 -18.39 -7.68
C LEU A 44 -4.06 -19.36 -7.44
N ASP A 45 -2.85 -18.82 -7.55
CA ASP A 45 -1.60 -19.54 -7.39
C ASP A 45 -1.58 -20.22 -6.01
N ASP A 46 -1.85 -21.52 -5.98
CA ASP A 46 -1.78 -22.37 -4.79
C ASP A 46 -0.39 -22.28 -4.16
N GLU A 47 0.65 -21.96 -4.93
CA GLU A 47 2.01 -21.79 -4.43
C GLU A 47 2.16 -20.49 -3.60
N ALA A 48 1.49 -19.41 -3.99
CA ALA A 48 1.40 -18.20 -3.17
C ALA A 48 0.58 -18.46 -1.91
N TYR A 49 -0.57 -19.13 -2.02
CA TYR A 49 -1.42 -19.47 -0.86
C TYR A 49 -0.75 -20.47 0.10
N GLU A 50 0.00 -21.45 -0.41
CA GLU A 50 0.72 -22.46 0.37
C GLU A 50 1.95 -21.85 1.05
N ARG A 51 2.73 -20.99 0.37
CA ARG A 51 3.80 -20.18 0.99
C ARG A 51 3.25 -19.28 2.11
N LEU A 52 2.03 -18.75 1.93
CA LEU A 52 1.35 -17.86 2.88
C LEU A 52 0.82 -18.59 4.13
N THR A 53 0.33 -19.81 4.00
CA THR A 53 -0.36 -20.55 5.08
C THR A 53 0.52 -21.57 5.79
N THR A 54 1.57 -22.10 5.15
CA THR A 54 2.42 -23.16 5.73
C THR A 54 3.77 -22.70 6.24
N GLY A 55 4.12 -21.42 6.04
CA GLY A 55 5.39 -20.85 6.51
C GLY A 55 6.56 -21.37 5.66
N GLU A 56 7.00 -20.55 4.72
CA GLU A 56 8.10 -20.89 3.84
C GLU A 56 9.41 -21.07 4.63
N LYS A 57 10.06 -22.24 4.44
CA LYS A 57 11.43 -22.49 4.92
C LYS A 57 12.36 -21.62 4.08
N ALA A 58 12.94 -20.61 4.70
CA ALA A 58 13.92 -19.72 4.07
C ALA A 58 15.10 -20.53 3.51
N GLU A 59 15.26 -20.55 2.18
CA GLU A 59 16.57 -20.69 1.57
C GLU A 59 17.22 -19.30 1.56
N GLU A 60 18.35 -19.18 2.26
CA GLU A 60 19.15 -17.94 2.32
C GLU A 60 19.81 -17.67 0.96
N GLU A 61 19.15 -16.90 0.10
CA GLU A 61 19.86 -16.14 -0.93
C GLU A 61 20.40 -14.85 -0.29
N THR A 62 21.70 -14.87 0.00
CA THR A 62 22.46 -13.68 0.41
C THR A 62 22.77 -12.82 -0.80
N THR A 63 21.77 -12.11 -1.32
CA THR A 63 22.01 -10.92 -2.12
C THR A 63 22.24 -9.74 -1.17
N LYS A 64 23.48 -9.21 -1.18
CA LYS A 64 23.75 -7.91 -0.58
C LYS A 64 22.90 -6.88 -1.32
N THR A 65 21.84 -6.42 -0.67
CA THR A 65 21.08 -5.24 -1.08
C THR A 65 22.03 -4.05 -1.01
N ASP A 66 22.37 -3.51 -2.19
CA ASP A 66 22.87 -2.15 -2.29
C ASP A 66 21.82 -1.26 -1.63
N LYS A 67 22.23 -0.41 -0.68
CA LYS A 67 21.31 0.54 -0.05
C LYS A 67 20.73 1.40 -1.17
N SER A 68 19.46 1.18 -1.50
CA SER A 68 18.68 2.04 -2.39
C SER A 68 18.86 3.46 -1.88
N TYR A 69 19.41 4.33 -2.72
CA TYR A 69 19.67 5.71 -2.36
C TYR A 69 18.31 6.42 -2.26
N THR A 70 17.76 6.47 -1.05
CA THR A 70 16.53 7.19 -0.77
C THR A 70 16.86 8.69 -0.82
N ARG A 71 16.13 9.40 -1.67
CA ARG A 71 16.28 10.84 -1.86
C ARG A 71 16.06 11.57 -0.53
N ASP A 72 16.82 12.64 -0.30
CA ASP A 72 16.56 13.59 0.79
C ASP A 72 15.23 14.29 0.54
N ILE A 73 14.28 14.11 1.47
CA ILE A 73 12.94 14.68 1.32
C ILE A 73 12.50 15.56 2.50
N HIS A 74 11.79 16.63 2.15
CA HIS A 74 11.03 17.48 3.07
C HIS A 74 9.63 17.67 2.49
N ALA A 75 8.74 16.73 2.81
CA ALA A 75 7.40 16.66 2.28
C ALA A 75 6.41 17.30 3.25
N ASP A 76 5.75 18.36 2.81
CA ASP A 76 4.71 19.03 3.61
C ASP A 76 3.32 18.46 3.35
N ALA A 77 2.50 18.40 4.40
CA ALA A 77 1.15 17.86 4.34
C ALA A 77 0.28 18.63 3.35
N TYR A 78 -0.38 17.90 2.46
CA TYR A 78 -1.37 18.42 1.53
C TYR A 78 -2.65 17.58 1.58
N VAL A 79 -3.80 18.26 1.58
CA VAL A 79 -5.12 17.64 1.53
C VAL A 79 -5.71 17.88 0.15
N PHE A 80 -6.12 16.81 -0.54
CA PHE A 80 -6.74 16.93 -1.86
C PHE A 80 -7.94 17.88 -1.85
N GLY A 81 -7.96 18.82 -2.80
CA GLY A 81 -9.02 19.80 -2.95
C GLY A 81 -8.88 21.05 -2.07
N GLU A 82 -7.84 21.14 -1.24
CA GLU A 82 -7.47 22.42 -0.64
C GLU A 82 -6.89 23.35 -1.69
N GLU A 83 -7.32 24.63 -1.65
CA GLU A 83 -6.78 25.68 -2.51
C GLU A 83 -5.27 25.70 -2.33
N ALA A 84 -4.56 25.36 -3.40
CA ALA A 84 -3.13 25.31 -3.32
C ALA A 84 -2.58 26.65 -2.81
N GLU A 85 -3.23 27.81 -3.08
CA GLU A 85 -2.77 29.22 -2.92
C GLU A 85 -2.06 29.55 -1.58
N SER A 86 -2.32 28.79 -0.52
CA SER A 86 -1.63 28.92 0.78
C SER A 86 -0.22 28.33 0.84
N PHE A 87 0.17 27.46 -0.10
CA PHE A 87 1.42 26.68 -0.11
C PHE A 87 2.54 27.22 -1.05
N TRP A 88 2.38 28.42 -1.63
CA TRP A 88 3.02 28.82 -2.91
C TRP A 88 4.46 29.29 -2.81
N GLU A 89 4.97 29.48 -1.59
CA GLU A 89 6.29 30.07 -1.41
C GLU A 89 7.40 29.06 -1.08
N SER A 90 7.10 27.76 -0.83
CA SER A 90 8.15 26.85 -0.34
C SER A 90 8.08 25.35 -0.68
N LEU A 91 7.03 24.80 -1.30
CA LEU A 91 6.93 23.33 -1.39
C LEU A 91 7.59 22.75 -2.64
N ALA A 92 8.75 22.12 -2.45
CA ALA A 92 9.38 21.29 -3.49
C ALA A 92 8.77 19.88 -3.56
N GLU A 93 8.18 19.41 -2.44
CA GLU A 93 7.75 18.03 -2.22
C GLU A 93 6.56 18.04 -1.24
N VAL A 94 5.58 17.16 -1.44
CA VAL A 94 4.36 17.10 -0.60
C VAL A 94 4.09 15.69 -0.12
N SER A 95 3.35 15.56 0.97
CA SER A 95 2.81 14.30 1.45
C SER A 95 1.28 14.35 1.45
N VAL A 96 0.65 13.26 1.03
CA VAL A 96 -0.80 13.12 0.98
C VAL A 96 -1.23 11.90 1.77
N THR A 97 -2.16 12.08 2.70
CA THR A 97 -2.73 10.97 3.45
C THR A 97 -3.80 10.28 2.61
N LEU A 98 -3.53 9.04 2.18
CA LEU A 98 -4.37 8.29 1.25
C LEU A 98 -5.66 7.78 1.91
N ASN A 99 -5.56 7.39 3.17
CA ASN A 99 -6.68 6.91 3.97
C ASN A 99 -6.55 7.31 5.43
N THR A 100 -7.68 7.33 6.14
CA THR A 100 -7.70 7.53 7.59
C THR A 100 -7.20 6.27 8.32
N PRO A 101 -6.86 6.38 9.62
CA PRO A 101 -6.59 5.21 10.46
C PRO A 101 -7.73 4.18 10.53
N THR A 102 -8.97 4.57 10.16
CA THR A 102 -10.14 3.68 10.08
C THR A 102 -10.32 3.05 8.69
N GLY A 103 -9.41 3.30 7.74
CA GLY A 103 -9.45 2.74 6.40
C GLY A 103 -10.29 3.53 5.38
N GLN A 104 -10.85 4.68 5.77
CA GLN A 104 -11.64 5.50 4.88
C GLN A 104 -10.73 6.27 3.92
N LEU A 105 -10.98 6.17 2.61
CA LEU A 105 -10.19 6.87 1.59
C LEU A 105 -10.47 8.37 1.58
N ASN A 106 -9.41 9.18 1.42
CA ASN A 106 -9.48 10.64 1.29
C ASN A 106 -9.67 11.11 -0.16
N TYR A 107 -9.85 10.18 -1.09
CA TYR A 107 -10.10 10.43 -2.51
C TYR A 107 -11.13 9.42 -3.07
N THR A 108 -11.70 9.73 -4.23
CA THR A 108 -12.49 8.80 -5.03
C THR A 108 -11.55 7.87 -5.80
N SER A 109 -11.56 6.60 -5.43
CA SER A 109 -10.78 5.52 -6.07
C SER A 109 -11.63 4.74 -7.07
N GLU A 110 -11.11 4.54 -8.29
CA GLU A 110 -11.71 3.64 -9.27
C GLU A 110 -11.56 2.18 -8.82
N VAL A 111 -10.42 1.84 -8.22
CA VAL A 111 -10.16 0.50 -7.66
C VAL A 111 -11.18 0.17 -6.56
N ALA A 112 -11.39 1.07 -5.60
CA ALA A 112 -12.38 0.89 -4.55
C ALA A 112 -13.79 0.71 -5.14
N THR A 113 -14.14 1.56 -6.11
CA THR A 113 -15.44 1.49 -6.79
C THR A 113 -15.64 0.14 -7.49
N TYR A 114 -14.63 -0.35 -8.19
CA TYR A 114 -14.66 -1.65 -8.86
C TYR A 114 -14.82 -2.81 -7.88
N LEU A 115 -14.19 -2.72 -6.70
CA LEU A 115 -14.30 -3.70 -5.63
C LEU A 115 -15.59 -3.56 -4.80
N GLY A 116 -16.46 -2.58 -5.13
CA GLY A 116 -17.72 -2.34 -4.42
C GLY A 116 -17.56 -1.63 -3.07
N ALA A 117 -16.40 -1.04 -2.79
CA ALA A 117 -16.17 -0.18 -1.65
C ALA A 117 -16.64 1.25 -1.95
N THR A 118 -17.11 1.96 -0.92
CA THR A 118 -17.56 3.36 -1.06
C THR A 118 -16.44 4.30 -0.62
N SER A 119 -16.07 5.23 -1.50
CA SER A 119 -15.26 6.40 -1.18
C SER A 119 -16.17 7.54 -0.71
N VAL A 120 -15.67 8.39 0.18
CA VAL A 120 -16.46 9.49 0.79
C VAL A 120 -15.99 10.86 0.31
N SER A 121 -14.84 10.91 -0.37
CA SER A 121 -14.29 12.13 -0.95
C SER A 121 -14.88 12.39 -2.34
N GLU A 122 -15.06 13.67 -2.68
CA GLU A 122 -15.44 14.13 -4.01
C GLU A 122 -14.23 14.28 -4.96
N GLN A 123 -13.02 14.13 -4.44
CA GLN A 123 -11.77 14.33 -5.18
C GLN A 123 -11.38 13.07 -5.93
N VAL A 124 -11.52 13.06 -7.26
CA VAL A 124 -11.05 11.95 -8.10
C VAL A 124 -9.53 11.92 -8.10
N LEU A 125 -8.93 10.75 -7.83
CA LEU A 125 -7.48 10.63 -7.62
C LEU A 125 -6.65 11.22 -8.75
N TYR A 126 -6.93 10.85 -10.00
CA TYR A 126 -6.14 11.32 -11.15
C TYR A 126 -6.26 12.82 -11.37
N ASP A 127 -7.46 13.39 -11.20
CA ASP A 127 -7.68 14.84 -11.32
C ASP A 127 -6.94 15.59 -10.20
N ALA A 128 -7.02 15.08 -8.97
CA ALA A 128 -6.34 15.68 -7.81
C ALA A 128 -4.81 15.58 -7.92
N MET A 129 -4.28 14.47 -8.41
CA MET A 129 -2.85 14.30 -8.65
C MET A 129 -2.35 15.19 -9.80
N GLU A 130 -3.14 15.38 -10.86
CA GLU A 130 -2.82 16.33 -11.93
C GLU A 130 -2.68 17.75 -11.38
N GLU A 131 -3.60 18.18 -10.51
CA GLU A 131 -3.53 19.48 -9.84
C GLU A 131 -2.27 19.61 -8.96
N VAL A 132 -1.99 18.61 -8.12
CA VAL A 132 -0.79 18.58 -7.27
C VAL A 132 0.49 18.70 -8.11
N HIS A 133 0.57 17.97 -9.22
CA HIS A 133 1.74 17.97 -10.10
C HIS A 133 1.96 19.27 -10.89
N LEU A 134 1.00 20.20 -10.90
CA LEU A 134 1.25 21.56 -11.39
C LEU A 134 2.28 22.29 -10.52
N PHE A 135 2.45 21.87 -9.27
CA PHE A 135 3.20 22.60 -8.25
C PHE A 135 4.38 21.82 -7.68
N THR A 136 4.28 20.49 -7.60
CA THR A 136 5.35 19.62 -7.06
C THR A 136 5.76 18.52 -8.03
N GLY A 137 7.07 18.23 -8.04
CA GLY A 137 7.62 17.08 -8.75
C GLY A 137 7.65 15.81 -7.89
N PHE A 138 7.24 15.87 -6.63
CA PHE A 138 7.32 14.76 -5.68
C PHE A 138 6.11 14.70 -4.74
N VAL A 139 5.48 13.53 -4.65
CA VAL A 139 4.32 13.23 -3.80
C VAL A 139 4.55 11.93 -3.02
N SER A 140 4.64 12.04 -1.69
CA SER A 140 4.72 10.89 -0.78
C SER A 140 3.31 10.48 -0.31
N GLY A 141 2.94 9.22 -0.49
CA GLY A 141 1.64 8.70 -0.06
C GLY A 141 1.70 8.08 1.32
N VAL A 142 1.01 8.67 2.31
CA VAL A 142 0.89 8.10 3.66
C VAL A 142 -0.33 7.19 3.72
N PHE A 143 -0.11 5.91 4.05
CA PHE A 143 -1.14 4.87 4.08
C PHE A 143 -1.22 4.19 5.44
N TYR A 144 -2.43 3.92 5.92
CA TYR A 144 -2.72 3.22 7.18
C TYR A 144 -3.23 1.79 6.91
N PRO A 145 -2.40 0.75 7.10
CA PRO A 145 -2.79 -0.64 6.86
C PRO A 145 -3.95 -1.07 7.77
N GLN A 146 -5.04 -1.54 7.18
CA GLN A 146 -6.18 -2.15 7.86
C GLN A 146 -6.07 -3.67 7.91
N ALA A 147 -5.38 -4.29 6.94
CA ALA A 147 -5.18 -5.74 6.88
C ALA A 147 -4.60 -6.30 8.20
N LEU A 148 -3.65 -5.59 8.80
CA LEU A 148 -2.95 -6.02 10.02
C LEU A 148 -3.80 -5.97 11.29
N TYR A 149 -4.98 -5.35 11.23
CA TYR A 149 -5.95 -5.26 12.33
C TYR A 149 -7.05 -6.32 12.28
N GLN A 150 -7.10 -7.14 11.23
CA GLN A 150 -8.17 -8.10 11.03
C GLN A 150 -7.86 -9.44 11.69
N GLU A 151 -8.88 -10.08 12.22
CA GLU A 151 -8.78 -11.46 12.70
C GLU A 151 -9.06 -12.43 11.54
N GLY A 152 -8.14 -13.36 11.29
CA GLY A 152 -8.29 -14.44 10.30
C GLY A 152 -7.48 -14.21 9.02
N ALA A 153 -6.69 -15.22 8.65
CA ALA A 153 -5.73 -15.13 7.55
C ALA A 153 -6.37 -14.80 6.19
N ASP A 154 -7.55 -15.34 5.89
CA ASP A 154 -8.24 -15.11 4.61
C ASP A 154 -8.69 -13.65 4.47
N LEU A 155 -9.20 -13.06 5.56
CA LEU A 155 -9.66 -11.68 5.58
C LEU A 155 -8.47 -10.72 5.54
N GLN A 156 -7.41 -11.00 6.30
CA GLN A 156 -6.15 -10.27 6.22
C GLN A 156 -5.60 -10.27 4.79
N TYR A 157 -5.59 -11.42 4.13
CA TYR A 157 -5.09 -11.55 2.75
C TYR A 157 -5.95 -10.78 1.75
N ALA A 158 -7.27 -10.91 1.81
CA ALA A 158 -8.18 -10.20 0.91
C ALA A 158 -8.05 -8.68 1.06
N ILE A 159 -7.95 -8.18 2.29
CA ILE A 159 -7.78 -6.75 2.55
C ILE A 159 -6.38 -6.29 2.13
N ALA A 160 -5.32 -7.05 2.40
CA ALA A 160 -3.97 -6.72 1.94
C ALA A 160 -3.92 -6.62 0.40
N ALA A 161 -4.59 -7.52 -0.32
CA ALA A 161 -4.67 -7.46 -1.78
C ALA A 161 -5.42 -6.20 -2.28
N GLN A 162 -6.50 -5.82 -1.60
CA GLN A 162 -7.22 -4.57 -1.88
C GLN A 162 -6.33 -3.34 -1.61
N GLU A 163 -5.64 -3.30 -0.48
CA GLU A 163 -4.72 -2.21 -0.11
C GLU A 163 -3.56 -2.08 -1.10
N CYS A 164 -2.98 -3.21 -1.53
CA CYS A 164 -2.00 -3.25 -2.62
C CYS A 164 -2.54 -2.60 -3.89
N ALA A 165 -3.79 -2.91 -4.28
CA ALA A 165 -4.38 -2.34 -5.48
C ALA A 165 -4.61 -0.82 -5.35
N LEU A 166 -5.00 -0.33 -4.17
CA LEU A 166 -5.19 1.10 -3.89
C LEU A 166 -3.85 1.87 -3.90
N MET A 167 -2.82 1.34 -3.24
CA MET A 167 -1.49 1.95 -3.28
C MET A 167 -0.92 1.93 -4.71
N LYS A 168 -1.18 0.87 -5.48
CA LYS A 168 -0.79 0.81 -6.90
C LYS A 168 -1.49 1.88 -7.74
N GLU A 169 -2.77 2.11 -7.48
CA GLU A 169 -3.55 3.16 -8.15
C GLU A 169 -2.91 4.54 -7.90
N PHE A 170 -2.53 4.83 -6.66
CA PHE A 170 -1.82 6.05 -6.30
C PHE A 170 -0.47 6.19 -7.02
N LEU A 171 0.35 5.14 -7.04
CA LEU A 171 1.63 5.17 -7.76
C LEU A 171 1.43 5.36 -9.27
N HIS A 172 0.42 4.73 -9.87
CA HIS A 172 0.08 4.94 -11.28
C HIS A 172 -0.44 6.36 -11.57
N ALA A 173 -1.06 7.02 -10.59
CA ALA A 173 -1.52 8.40 -10.68
C ALA A 173 -0.37 9.43 -10.52
N GLY A 174 0.86 8.99 -10.27
CA GLY A 174 2.05 9.85 -10.18
C GLY A 174 2.67 9.94 -8.79
N GLY A 175 2.18 9.16 -7.81
CA GLY A 175 2.82 9.04 -6.50
C GLY A 175 4.25 8.51 -6.59
N ASN A 176 5.15 9.03 -5.76
CA ASN A 176 6.59 8.73 -5.83
C ASN A 176 7.11 7.81 -4.74
N GLU A 177 6.35 7.60 -3.67
CA GLU A 177 6.67 6.64 -2.62
C GLU A 177 5.43 6.36 -1.76
N ILE A 178 5.51 5.28 -0.99
CA ILE A 178 4.51 4.94 0.03
C ILE A 178 5.18 4.92 1.40
N LEU A 179 4.56 5.57 2.37
CA LEU A 179 4.88 5.42 3.79
C LEU A 179 3.73 4.70 4.51
N LEU A 180 4.04 3.56 5.12
CA LEU A 180 3.10 2.81 5.95
C LEU A 180 3.13 3.34 7.39
N CYS A 181 2.00 3.88 7.86
CA CYS A 181 1.83 4.44 9.20
C CYS A 181 0.83 3.63 10.03
N GLY A 182 0.90 3.77 11.36
CA GLY A 182 -0.05 3.12 12.27
C GLY A 182 -0.03 1.59 12.21
N ILE A 183 1.14 0.96 12.07
CA ILE A 183 1.22 -0.51 12.13
C ILE A 183 1.03 -0.99 13.58
N PRO A 184 0.16 -1.99 13.84
CA PRO A 184 -0.13 -2.48 15.20
C PRO A 184 0.94 -3.45 15.73
N PHE A 185 2.19 -2.98 15.85
CA PHE A 185 3.35 -3.80 16.27
C PHE A 185 3.19 -4.56 17.59
N ALA A 186 2.37 -4.05 18.51
CA ALA A 186 2.13 -4.70 19.80
C ALA A 186 1.09 -5.83 19.74
N GLN A 187 0.24 -5.85 18.72
CA GLN A 187 -0.91 -6.75 18.61
C GLN A 187 -0.73 -7.78 17.49
N THR A 188 0.19 -7.51 16.56
CA THR A 188 0.44 -8.34 15.38
C THR A 188 1.84 -8.93 15.43
N ASP A 189 1.96 -10.21 15.07
CA ASP A 189 3.24 -10.89 15.07
C ASP A 189 4.18 -10.28 13.99
N THR A 190 5.48 -10.25 14.30
CA THR A 190 6.49 -9.66 13.42
C THR A 190 6.53 -10.32 12.04
N ALA A 191 6.29 -11.63 11.94
CA ALA A 191 6.34 -12.32 10.65
C ALA A 191 5.21 -11.89 9.72
N SER A 192 4.00 -11.69 10.25
CA SER A 192 2.84 -11.17 9.54
C SER A 192 3.07 -9.73 9.06
N ILE A 193 3.70 -8.88 9.89
CA ILE A 193 4.09 -7.52 9.49
C ILE A 193 5.11 -7.56 8.35
N LEU A 194 6.20 -8.32 8.48
CA LEU A 194 7.23 -8.41 7.44
C LEU A 194 6.67 -8.97 6.14
N ARG A 195 5.76 -9.95 6.22
CA ARG A 195 5.07 -10.51 5.05
C ARG A 195 4.20 -9.48 4.35
N TYR A 196 3.45 -8.68 5.10
CA TYR A 196 2.66 -7.59 4.55
C TYR A 196 3.56 -6.55 3.86
N VAL A 197 4.63 -6.10 4.52
CA VAL A 197 5.59 -5.14 3.95
C VAL A 197 6.20 -5.67 2.65
N ARG A 198 6.60 -6.95 2.61
CA ARG A 198 7.10 -7.60 1.39
C ARG A 198 6.09 -7.59 0.25
N GLN A 199 4.81 -7.84 0.55
CA GLN A 199 3.76 -7.80 -0.47
C GLN A 199 3.59 -6.38 -1.04
N ILE A 200 3.60 -5.36 -0.18
CA ILE A 200 3.54 -3.97 -0.63
C ILE A 200 4.77 -3.64 -1.48
N LYS A 201 5.97 -4.01 -1.04
CA LYS A 201 7.21 -3.74 -1.79
C LYS A 201 7.23 -4.42 -3.15
N ALA A 202 6.80 -5.69 -3.22
CA ALA A 202 6.68 -6.40 -4.49
C ALA A 202 5.67 -5.75 -5.44
N MET A 203 4.59 -5.17 -4.91
CA MET A 203 3.60 -4.44 -5.69
C MET A 203 4.13 -3.10 -6.21
N ALA A 204 4.82 -2.34 -5.35
CA ALA A 204 5.34 -1.02 -5.66
C ALA A 204 6.46 -1.04 -6.72
N GLY A 205 7.17 -2.17 -6.85
CA GLY A 205 8.24 -2.33 -7.81
C GLY A 205 9.43 -1.43 -7.46
N ASP A 206 9.80 -0.55 -8.38
CA ASP A 206 10.95 0.34 -8.21
C ASP A 206 10.65 1.52 -7.26
N GLU A 207 9.36 1.81 -6.99
CA GLU A 207 9.00 2.91 -6.11
C GLU A 207 9.33 2.59 -4.64
N PRO A 208 9.86 3.56 -3.87
CA PRO A 208 10.18 3.37 -2.46
C PRO A 208 8.96 3.10 -1.59
N VAL A 209 9.10 2.14 -0.67
CA VAL A 209 8.15 1.84 0.39
C VAL A 209 8.86 1.96 1.73
N GLY A 210 8.30 2.76 2.62
CA GLY A 210 8.81 2.95 3.96
C GLY A 210 7.84 2.51 5.05
N VAL A 211 8.38 2.32 6.25
CA VAL A 211 7.59 1.97 7.44
C VAL A 211 7.86 2.96 8.56
N ALA A 212 6.79 3.56 9.09
CA ALA A 212 6.85 4.43 10.26
C ALA A 212 6.83 3.61 11.55
N ILE A 213 7.76 3.91 12.46
CA ILE A 213 7.98 3.23 13.73
C ILE A 213 7.68 4.21 14.87
N PRO A 214 6.71 3.92 15.76
CA PRO A 214 6.48 4.74 16.93
C PRO A 214 7.73 4.87 17.81
N LEU A 215 8.04 6.08 18.29
CA LEU A 215 9.20 6.32 19.16
C LEU A 215 9.22 5.41 20.39
N ALA A 216 8.06 5.14 20.99
CA ALA A 216 7.94 4.23 22.12
C ALA A 216 8.41 2.81 21.79
N LEU A 217 8.14 2.33 20.57
CA LEU A 217 8.58 1.01 20.11
C LEU A 217 10.07 0.99 19.81
N ALA A 218 10.60 2.03 19.15
CA ALA A 218 12.04 2.15 18.90
C ALA A 218 12.85 2.08 20.22
N ARG A 219 12.30 2.66 21.29
CA ARG A 219 12.87 2.66 22.65
C ARG A 219 12.70 1.37 23.44
N ALA A 220 11.83 0.47 23.01
CA ALA A 220 11.57 -0.75 23.74
C ALA A 220 12.79 -1.68 23.73
N ASP A 221 13.01 -2.39 24.85
CA ASP A 221 14.07 -3.39 24.94
C ASP A 221 13.88 -4.46 23.85
N GLY A 222 14.93 -4.72 23.06
CA GLY A 222 14.88 -5.72 21.99
C GLY A 222 14.33 -5.21 20.65
N SER A 223 14.00 -3.92 20.51
CA SER A 223 13.51 -3.32 19.26
C SER A 223 14.46 -3.46 18.07
N TRP A 224 15.78 -3.57 18.33
CA TRP A 224 16.82 -3.69 17.30
C TRP A 224 16.56 -4.82 16.30
N ALA A 225 16.10 -5.99 16.77
CA ALA A 225 15.86 -7.14 15.90
C ALA A 225 14.68 -6.89 14.94
N LEU A 226 13.65 -6.19 15.42
CA LEU A 226 12.52 -5.76 14.60
C LEU A 226 12.96 -4.70 13.57
N LEU A 227 13.69 -3.67 14.02
CA LEU A 227 14.17 -2.60 13.15
C LEU A 227 15.10 -3.14 12.05
N GLU A 228 16.02 -4.04 12.38
CA GLU A 228 16.90 -4.70 11.42
C GLU A 228 16.15 -5.59 10.44
N SER A 229 15.06 -6.23 10.88
CA SER A 229 14.23 -7.05 10.00
C SER A 229 13.45 -6.18 9.04
N LEU A 230 12.82 -5.11 9.52
CA LEU A 230 12.07 -4.17 8.68
C LEU A 230 12.99 -3.47 7.67
N ALA A 231 14.17 -3.01 8.10
CA ALA A 231 15.15 -2.36 7.22
C ALA A 231 15.65 -3.24 6.06
N LYS A 232 15.41 -4.55 6.09
CA LYS A 232 15.73 -5.46 4.98
C LYS A 232 14.56 -5.62 4.00
N GLU A 233 13.34 -5.35 4.44
CA GLU A 233 12.11 -5.61 3.68
C GLU A 233 11.51 -4.33 3.08
N CYS A 234 11.93 -3.15 3.54
CA CYS A 234 11.50 -1.84 3.03
C CYS A 234 12.69 -0.98 2.60
N ASP A 235 12.44 0.09 1.84
CA ASP A 235 13.49 0.98 1.32
C ASP A 235 13.97 1.99 2.36
N PHE A 236 13.08 2.43 3.25
CA PHE A 236 13.43 3.34 4.34
C PHE A 236 12.60 3.07 5.59
N LEU A 237 13.12 3.53 6.72
CA LEU A 237 12.39 3.60 7.98
C LEU A 237 12.10 5.06 8.31
N ALA A 238 11.00 5.29 9.02
CA ALA A 238 10.70 6.60 9.58
C ALA A 238 10.39 6.46 11.07
N ILE A 239 10.77 7.44 11.88
CA ILE A 239 10.36 7.53 13.28
C ILE A 239 9.05 8.33 13.35
N ASP A 240 8.02 7.70 13.89
CA ASP A 240 6.71 8.31 14.05
C ASP A 240 6.64 9.06 15.38
N LEU A 241 6.54 10.38 15.27
CA LEU A 241 6.41 11.31 16.40
C LEU A 241 5.00 11.94 16.46
N THR A 242 4.04 11.49 15.64
CA THR A 242 2.69 12.06 15.58
C THR A 242 1.95 11.97 16.91
N GLU A 243 2.17 10.89 17.67
CA GLU A 243 1.61 10.69 19.02
C GLU A 243 2.53 11.19 20.15
N ALA A 244 3.69 11.78 19.82
CA ALA A 244 4.63 12.24 20.82
C ALA A 244 4.06 13.45 21.58
N THR A 245 3.57 13.21 22.78
CA THR A 245 3.06 14.23 23.70
C THR A 245 4.15 14.55 24.71
N SER A 246 4.72 15.75 24.66
CA SER A 246 5.84 16.06 25.55
C SER A 246 5.39 16.56 26.92
N VAL A 247 5.72 15.82 27.97
CA VAL A 247 6.20 16.42 29.22
C VAL A 247 7.69 16.70 29.00
N GLY A 248 8.06 17.94 28.63
CA GLY A 248 9.46 18.33 28.39
C GLY A 248 9.76 19.12 27.11
N GLY A 249 8.79 19.33 26.22
CA GLY A 249 8.96 20.09 24.97
C GLY A 249 9.52 19.29 23.79
N ALA A 250 9.55 19.92 22.62
CA ALA A 250 10.01 19.34 21.34
C ALA A 250 11.48 18.86 21.39
N GLU A 251 12.37 19.59 22.08
CA GLU A 251 13.80 19.29 22.16
C GLU A 251 14.09 17.91 22.79
N GLN A 252 13.34 17.54 23.83
CA GLN A 252 13.50 16.24 24.47
C GLN A 252 13.06 15.09 23.55
N ILE A 253 11.95 15.26 22.82
CA ILE A 253 11.48 14.26 21.85
C ILE A 253 12.55 14.03 20.78
N LEU A 254 13.13 15.10 20.25
CA LEU A 254 14.16 15.00 19.21
C LEU A 254 15.45 14.37 19.74
N THR A 255 15.86 14.72 20.97
CA THR A 255 17.00 14.09 21.64
C THR A 255 16.79 12.58 21.79
N ASP A 256 15.59 12.16 22.21
CA ASP A 256 15.23 10.75 22.36
C ASP A 256 15.21 10.01 21.01
N ALA A 257 14.81 10.68 19.92
CA ALA A 257 14.74 10.12 18.59
C ALA A 257 16.10 10.09 17.85
N GLN A 258 17.02 11.01 18.19
CA GLN A 258 18.26 11.27 17.44
C GLN A 258 19.11 10.02 17.23
N TYR A 259 19.23 9.16 18.24
CA TYR A 259 19.98 7.91 18.12
C TYR A 259 19.44 7.02 17.00
N TYR A 260 18.11 6.87 16.90
CA TYR A 260 17.46 6.01 15.91
C TYR A 260 17.55 6.60 14.51
N ILE A 261 17.32 7.92 14.41
CA ILE A 261 17.47 8.69 13.17
C ILE A 261 18.86 8.45 12.58
N GLN A 262 19.92 8.62 13.37
CA GLN A 262 21.29 8.46 12.89
C GLN A 262 21.69 7.01 12.62
N GLN A 263 21.30 6.08 13.50
CA GLN A 263 21.72 4.69 13.42
C GLN A 263 21.09 3.95 12.22
N TYR A 264 19.84 4.27 11.89
CA TYR A 264 19.08 3.60 10.84
C TYR A 264 18.74 4.51 9.66
N ASP A 265 19.27 5.74 9.63
CA ASP A 265 18.99 6.73 8.58
C ASP A 265 17.48 6.99 8.43
N MET A 266 16.79 7.16 9.57
CA MET A 266 15.34 7.28 9.58
C MET A 266 14.87 8.68 9.22
N ARG A 267 13.78 8.74 8.45
CA ARG A 267 13.00 9.97 8.28
C ARG A 267 12.19 10.27 9.54
N VAL A 268 11.69 11.50 9.70
CA VAL A 268 10.81 11.88 10.80
C VAL A 268 9.39 12.11 10.28
N VAL A 269 8.42 11.45 10.90
CA VAL A 269 7.00 11.65 10.62
C VAL A 269 6.38 12.54 11.69
N LEU A 270 5.70 13.59 11.27
CA LEU A 270 5.05 14.57 12.13
C LEU A 270 3.61 14.80 11.69
N SER A 271 2.76 15.15 12.65
CA SER A 271 1.45 15.72 12.35
C SER A 271 1.61 17.20 12.02
N GLU A 272 0.86 17.71 11.03
CA GLU A 272 0.81 19.14 10.70
C GLU A 272 0.49 20.03 11.91
N GLN A 273 -0.19 19.49 12.92
CA GLN A 273 -0.60 20.21 14.13
C GLN A 273 0.56 20.42 15.11
N GLN A 274 1.72 19.80 14.88
CA GLN A 274 2.88 19.87 15.76
C GLN A 274 3.87 20.98 15.35
N GLU A 275 3.38 22.21 15.17
CA GLU A 275 4.16 23.36 14.68
C GLU A 275 5.50 23.56 15.43
N GLU A 276 5.50 23.43 16.76
CA GLU A 276 6.71 23.58 17.58
C GLU A 276 7.76 22.49 17.26
N LEU A 277 7.31 21.25 17.04
CA LEU A 277 8.20 20.14 16.72
C LEU A 277 8.71 20.24 15.28
N ILE A 278 7.84 20.63 14.33
CA ILE A 278 8.21 20.92 12.95
C ILE A 278 9.31 21.99 12.91
N PHE A 279 9.10 23.12 13.59
CA PHE A 279 10.10 24.19 13.66
C PHE A 279 11.42 23.71 14.28
N ALA A 280 11.36 22.91 15.34
CA ALA A 280 12.55 22.37 15.98
C ALA A 280 13.31 21.41 15.06
N VAL A 281 12.63 20.53 14.31
CA VAL A 281 13.27 19.58 13.40
C VAL A 281 13.97 20.30 12.25
N HIS A 282 13.40 21.38 11.71
CA HIS A 282 14.05 22.19 10.67
C HIS A 282 15.38 22.82 11.10
N THR A 283 15.69 22.88 12.40
CA THR A 283 17.01 23.31 12.87
C THR A 283 18.09 22.25 12.72
N TYR A 284 17.72 21.00 12.40
CA TYR A 284 18.62 19.89 12.11
C TYR A 284 18.74 19.71 10.58
N PRO A 285 19.86 20.12 9.97
CA PRO A 285 19.98 20.21 8.50
C PRO A 285 19.99 18.84 7.79
N ASP A 286 20.21 17.74 8.51
CA ASP A 286 20.37 16.40 7.95
C ASP A 286 19.15 15.49 8.24
N VAL A 287 18.03 16.06 8.69
CA VAL A 287 16.83 15.27 9.07
C VAL A 287 15.75 15.44 8.01
N GLN A 288 15.47 14.34 7.29
CA GLN A 288 14.37 14.27 6.32
C GLN A 288 13.02 14.24 7.05
N ILE A 289 12.03 15.01 6.58
CA ILE A 289 10.73 15.20 7.24
C ILE A 289 9.60 14.83 6.29
N ILE A 290 8.61 14.10 6.83
CA ILE A 290 7.31 13.90 6.22
C ILE A 290 6.27 14.41 7.21
N THR A 291 5.63 15.54 6.92
CA THR A 291 4.46 16.00 7.69
C THR A 291 3.21 15.50 6.99
N HIS A 292 2.22 15.00 7.72
CA HIS A 292 0.97 14.55 7.12
C HIS A 292 -0.25 14.95 7.93
N TYR A 293 -1.42 14.93 7.29
CA TYR A 293 -2.69 15.14 7.93
C TYR A 293 -3.04 13.92 8.78
N ALA A 294 -2.99 14.04 10.10
CA ALA A 294 -3.56 13.05 11.00
C ALA A 294 -5.01 13.46 11.28
N PRO A 295 -6.04 12.87 10.63
CA PRO A 295 -7.41 13.14 11.03
C PRO A 295 -7.54 12.72 12.50
N ALA A 296 -8.10 13.61 13.32
CA ALA A 296 -8.35 13.30 14.73
C ALA A 296 -9.07 11.95 14.82
N LEU A 297 -8.45 10.98 15.51
CA LEU A 297 -9.11 9.72 15.81
C LEU A 297 -10.49 10.06 16.42
N PRO A 298 -11.59 9.45 15.95
CA PRO A 298 -12.87 9.65 16.62
C PRO A 298 -12.68 9.27 18.10
N PRO A 299 -13.27 10.02 19.04
CA PRO A 299 -13.11 9.75 20.46
C PRO A 299 -13.48 8.29 20.70
N THR A 300 -12.57 7.56 21.34
CA THR A 300 -12.79 6.17 21.75
C THR A 300 -14.11 6.14 22.51
N PRO A 301 -15.11 5.33 22.10
CA PRO A 301 -16.35 5.26 22.86
C PRO A 301 -15.98 4.84 24.29
N ASP A 302 -16.43 5.63 25.27
CA ASP A 302 -16.27 5.31 26.69
C ASP A 302 -16.78 3.89 26.91
N VAL A 303 -15.86 2.93 27.02
CA VAL A 303 -16.21 1.59 27.48
C VAL A 303 -16.39 1.73 28.99
N PRO A 304 -17.63 1.63 29.52
CA PRO A 304 -17.81 1.67 30.95
C PRO A 304 -17.05 0.49 31.54
N ILE A 305 -16.09 0.78 32.41
CA ILE A 305 -15.41 -0.23 33.23
C ILE A 305 -16.51 -0.88 34.08
N GLN A 306 -16.85 -2.14 33.75
CA GLN A 306 -17.66 -3.01 34.61
C GLN A 306 -16.75 -3.76 35.58
#